data_AF-D7BJ80-F1
#
_entry.id   AF-D7BJ80-F1
#
_cell.length_a   1.000
_cell.length_b   1.000
_cell.length_c   1.000
_cell.angle_alpha   90.00
_cell.angle_beta   90.00
_cell.angle_gamma   90.00
#
_symmetry.space_group_name_H-M   'P 1'
#
loop_
_entity.id
_entity.type
_entity.pdbx_description
1 polymer ?
#
loop_
_entity_poly.entity_id
_entity_poly.type
_entity_poly.pdbx_seq_one_letter_code
_entity_poly.pdbx_strand_id
1 'polypeptide(L)'
;MTMAPTDAERLLALLREPCCPICILARRAAREYLETRLLRLSTGASQGPKALYEQDPPMVSGAVLCSRHWHKLVALEARHPEVPRLSEAMLETLLETADDPRICLACGVQQSTTRRYLEVLARLPAETVGLALRQGQGFICLKHLAALPASPLKGWLLERVHALTLDLPRFQERYARWHSTEFGPEAELDPPGRALAALAGED
;
A
#
# COMPACT_ATOMS: atom_id res chain seq x y z
N MET A 1 -23.86 -4.65 15.58
CA MET A 1 -22.80 -3.68 15.22
C MET A 1 -21.48 -4.38 15.38
N THR A 2 -20.83 -4.78 14.29
CA THR A 2 -19.48 -5.37 14.32
C THR A 2 -18.46 -4.25 14.50
N MET A 3 -17.65 -4.31 15.56
CA MET A 3 -16.54 -3.38 15.74
C MET A 3 -15.56 -3.52 14.57
N ALA A 4 -15.02 -2.40 14.08
CA ALA A 4 -13.99 -2.44 13.05
C ALA A 4 -12.76 -3.19 13.59
N PRO A 5 -12.13 -4.06 12.78
CA PRO A 5 -10.99 -4.84 13.22
C PRO A 5 -9.81 -3.93 13.55
N THR A 6 -9.12 -4.23 14.64
CA THR A 6 -7.88 -3.59 15.09
C THR A 6 -6.73 -3.83 14.11
N ASP A 7 -5.67 -3.02 14.21
CA ASP A 7 -4.48 -3.20 13.37
C ASP A 7 -3.83 -4.59 13.53
N ALA A 8 -3.85 -5.11 14.76
CA ALA A 8 -3.38 -6.46 15.08
C ALA A 8 -4.20 -7.53 14.34
N GLU A 9 -5.53 -7.45 14.41
CA GLU A 9 -6.42 -8.39 13.74
C GLU A 9 -6.28 -8.32 12.21
N ARG A 10 -6.14 -7.12 11.65
CA ARG A 10 -5.90 -6.92 10.21
C ARG A 10 -4.59 -7.57 9.76
N LEU A 11 -3.50 -7.37 10.52
CA LEU A 11 -2.21 -8.00 10.24
C LEU A 11 -2.30 -9.53 10.30
N LEU A 12 -2.89 -10.07 11.36
CA LEU A 12 -3.02 -11.53 11.55
C LEU A 12 -3.89 -12.18 10.47
N ALA A 13 -4.97 -11.51 10.05
CA ALA A 13 -5.78 -11.97 8.93
C ALA A 13 -4.98 -12.01 7.63
N LEU A 14 -4.26 -10.93 7.29
CA LEU A 14 -3.46 -10.86 6.07
C LEU A 14 -2.22 -11.76 6.09
N LEU A 15 -1.69 -12.13 7.26
CA LEU A 15 -0.63 -13.13 7.40
C LEU A 15 -1.06 -14.53 6.95
N ARG A 16 -2.36 -14.78 6.76
CA ARG A 16 -2.87 -16.02 6.19
C ARG A 16 -2.90 -15.99 4.65
N GLU A 17 -2.90 -14.80 4.07
CA GLU A 17 -2.96 -14.59 2.62
C GLU A 17 -1.57 -14.56 2.00
N PRO A 18 -1.37 -14.97 0.73
CA PRO A 18 -0.06 -15.02 0.07
C PRO A 18 0.44 -13.60 -0.28
N CYS A 19 0.67 -12.75 0.71
CA CYS A 19 1.10 -11.36 0.54
C CYS A 19 1.98 -10.90 1.71
N CYS A 20 2.62 -9.74 1.55
CA CYS A 20 3.20 -9.02 2.69
C CYS A 20 2.13 -8.09 3.28
N PRO A 21 1.63 -8.35 4.51
CA PRO A 21 0.53 -7.58 5.09
C PRO A 21 0.86 -6.09 5.24
N ILE A 22 2.12 -5.76 5.53
CA ILE A 22 2.57 -4.37 5.65
C ILE A 22 2.50 -3.65 4.30
N CYS A 23 3.03 -4.26 3.23
CA CYS A 23 2.97 -3.67 1.89
C CYS A 23 1.52 -3.45 1.45
N ILE A 24 0.65 -4.44 1.69
CA ILE A 24 -0.75 -4.38 1.28
C ILE A 24 -1.49 -3.29 2.04
N LEU A 25 -1.37 -3.24 3.36
CA LEU A 25 -2.05 -2.22 4.17
C LEU A 25 -1.53 -0.81 3.86
N ALA A 26 -0.22 -0.65 3.66
CA ALA A 26 0.36 0.63 3.28
C ALA A 26 -0.13 1.11 1.89
N ARG A 27 -0.21 0.19 0.91
CA ARG A 27 -0.75 0.50 -0.42
C ARG A 27 -2.24 0.81 -0.38
N ARG A 28 -3.03 0.10 0.44
CA ARG A 28 -4.46 0.40 0.68
C ARG A 28 -4.62 1.80 1.28
N ALA A 29 -3.84 2.16 2.29
CA ALA A 29 -3.90 3.50 2.89
C ALA A 29 -3.55 4.62 1.88
N ALA A 30 -2.52 4.40 1.04
CA ALA A 30 -2.19 5.34 -0.02
C ALA A 30 -3.32 5.48 -1.06
N ARG A 31 -3.98 4.37 -1.40
CA ARG A 31 -5.14 4.37 -2.31
C ARG A 31 -6.35 5.07 -1.69
N GLU A 32 -6.70 4.77 -0.45
CA GLU A 32 -7.80 5.42 0.29
C GLU A 32 -7.58 6.93 0.39
N TYR A 33 -6.32 7.36 0.60
CA TYR A 33 -5.96 8.77 0.55
C TYR A 33 -6.24 9.41 -0.82
N LEU A 34 -5.86 8.75 -1.92
CA LEU A 34 -6.14 9.23 -3.28
C LEU A 34 -7.64 9.27 -3.58
N GLU A 35 -8.40 8.25 -3.20
CA GLU A 35 -9.86 8.21 -3.36
C GLU A 35 -10.54 9.33 -2.55
N THR A 36 -10.09 9.59 -1.32
CA THR A 36 -10.58 10.71 -0.51
C THR A 36 -10.25 12.05 -1.16
N ARG A 37 -9.07 12.20 -1.76
CA ARG A 37 -8.69 13.39 -2.52
C ARG A 37 -9.61 13.60 -3.73
N LEU A 38 -9.94 12.55 -4.49
CA LEU A 38 -10.90 12.63 -5.61
C LEU A 38 -12.29 13.09 -5.14
N LEU A 39 -12.79 12.54 -4.05
CA LEU A 39 -14.11 12.92 -3.50
C LEU A 39 -14.15 14.37 -3.00
N ARG A 40 -13.05 14.87 -2.42
CA ARG A 40 -12.95 16.29 -2.03
C ARG A 40 -12.93 17.22 -3.24
N LEU A 41 -12.32 16.79 -4.35
CA LEU A 41 -12.33 17.54 -5.60
C LEU A 41 -13.73 17.60 -6.23
N SER A 42 -14.52 16.53 -6.13
CA SER A 42 -15.88 16.48 -6.71
C SER A 42 -16.94 17.25 -5.94
N THR A 43 -16.79 17.39 -4.61
CA THR A 43 -17.82 17.97 -3.73
C THR A 43 -17.74 19.49 -3.56
N GLY A 44 -16.75 20.14 -4.18
CA GLY A 44 -16.64 21.60 -4.23
C GLY A 44 -15.68 22.17 -3.18
N ALA A 45 -14.47 22.51 -3.63
CA ALA A 45 -13.86 23.76 -3.23
C ALA A 45 -13.72 24.58 -4.51
N SER A 46 -14.52 25.62 -4.67
CA SER A 46 -14.39 26.67 -5.69
C SER A 46 -13.11 27.51 -5.51
N GLN A 47 -12.12 26.98 -4.80
CA GLN A 47 -10.81 27.55 -4.58
C GLN A 47 -9.84 26.66 -5.34
N GLY A 48 -9.06 27.26 -6.23
CA GLY A 48 -8.13 26.53 -7.09
C GLY A 48 -7.21 25.59 -6.32
N PRO A 49 -6.55 24.64 -7.01
CA PRO A 49 -5.79 23.53 -6.42
C PRO A 49 -4.88 23.92 -5.25
N LYS A 50 -4.30 25.13 -5.28
CA LYS A 50 -3.47 25.69 -4.21
C LYS A 50 -4.16 25.70 -2.82
N ALA A 51 -5.44 26.01 -2.74
CA ALA A 51 -6.18 26.07 -1.48
C ALA A 51 -6.46 24.68 -0.87
N LEU A 52 -6.59 23.65 -1.71
CA LEU A 52 -6.79 22.26 -1.26
C LEU A 52 -5.51 21.64 -0.67
N TYR A 53 -4.34 22.18 -1.02
CA TYR A 53 -3.06 21.81 -0.41
C TYR A 53 -2.80 22.56 0.90
N GLU A 54 -3.37 23.75 1.07
CA GLU A 54 -3.18 24.61 2.24
C GLU A 54 -4.16 24.31 3.40
N GLN A 55 -5.28 23.61 3.14
CA GLN A 55 -6.30 23.30 4.15
C GLN A 55 -6.11 21.97 4.91
N ASP A 56 -5.15 21.12 4.53
CA ASP A 56 -4.74 20.01 5.38
C ASP A 56 -3.79 20.54 6.49
N PRO A 57 -3.92 20.10 7.75
CA PRO A 57 -3.08 20.57 8.86
C PRO A 57 -1.60 20.36 8.54
N PRO A 58 -0.68 21.18 9.08
CA PRO A 58 0.48 21.76 8.40
C PRO A 58 1.38 20.68 7.78
N MET A 59 1.02 20.19 6.59
CA MET A 59 1.86 19.28 5.82
C MET A 59 2.31 20.01 4.57
N VAL A 60 3.39 20.77 4.78
CA VAL A 60 4.37 21.22 3.79
C VAL A 60 3.74 21.86 2.55
N SER A 61 3.64 23.19 2.59
CA SER A 61 3.54 24.03 1.39
C SER A 61 4.52 23.50 0.33
N GLY A 62 4.00 22.86 -0.73
CA GLY A 62 4.80 22.23 -1.78
C GLY A 62 4.77 20.71 -1.86
N ALA A 63 3.89 19.97 -1.18
CA ALA A 63 3.78 18.53 -1.39
C ALA A 63 2.94 18.18 -2.65
N VAL A 64 3.37 17.20 -3.46
CA VAL A 64 2.77 16.84 -4.76
C VAL A 64 2.47 15.34 -4.86
N LEU A 65 2.02 14.85 -6.01
CA LEU A 65 2.00 13.42 -6.32
C LEU A 65 3.16 13.08 -7.25
N CYS A 66 3.89 11.99 -6.96
CA CYS A 66 4.86 11.47 -7.92
C CYS A 66 4.13 10.87 -9.14
N SER A 67 4.83 10.75 -10.27
CA SER A 67 4.30 10.17 -11.50
C SER A 67 3.55 8.86 -11.29
N ARG A 68 4.03 7.97 -10.41
CA ARG A 68 3.34 6.72 -10.09
C ARG A 68 1.97 6.93 -9.42
N HIS A 69 1.88 7.80 -8.41
CA HIS A 69 0.62 8.05 -7.71
C HIS A 69 -0.33 8.91 -8.54
N TRP A 70 0.22 9.70 -9.45
CA TRP A 70 -0.52 10.40 -10.48
C TRP A 70 -1.29 9.44 -11.40
N HIS A 71 -0.60 8.50 -12.04
CA HIS A 71 -1.25 7.51 -12.91
C HIS A 71 -2.32 6.69 -12.16
N LYS A 72 -2.07 6.36 -10.89
CA LYS A 72 -3.07 5.70 -10.05
C LYS A 72 -4.31 6.56 -9.81
N LEU A 73 -4.13 7.86 -9.55
CA LEU A 73 -5.24 8.80 -9.37
C LEU A 73 -6.11 8.87 -10.62
N VAL A 74 -5.49 9.00 -11.80
CA VAL A 74 -6.17 9.03 -13.10
C VAL A 74 -6.93 7.71 -13.36
N ALA A 75 -6.31 6.57 -13.06
CA ALA A 75 -6.97 5.27 -13.20
C ALA A 75 -8.17 5.10 -12.25
N LEU A 76 -8.10 5.67 -11.04
CA LEU A 76 -9.22 5.66 -10.09
C LEU A 76 -10.36 6.54 -10.61
N GLU A 77 -10.07 7.74 -11.09
CA GLU A 77 -11.06 8.65 -11.67
C GLU A 77 -11.84 8.00 -12.82
N ALA A 78 -11.16 7.29 -13.72
CA ALA A 78 -11.82 6.57 -14.83
C ALA A 78 -12.88 5.55 -14.35
N ARG A 79 -12.79 5.10 -13.11
CA ARG A 79 -13.71 4.12 -12.48
C ARG A 79 -14.87 4.79 -11.73
N HIS A 80 -14.84 6.11 -11.52
CA HIS A 80 -15.85 6.86 -10.79
C HIS A 80 -16.54 7.88 -11.71
N PRO A 81 -17.56 7.46 -12.49
CA PRO A 81 -18.20 8.32 -13.50
C PRO A 81 -18.91 9.55 -12.89
N GLU A 82 -19.23 9.50 -11.60
CA GLU A 82 -19.87 10.58 -10.83
C GLU A 82 -18.86 11.62 -10.32
N VAL A 83 -17.56 11.41 -10.49
CA VAL A 83 -16.50 12.35 -10.11
C VAL A 83 -16.13 13.19 -11.34
N PRO A 84 -16.06 14.53 -11.24
CA PRO A 84 -15.62 15.38 -12.34
C PRO A 84 -14.24 14.96 -12.81
N ARG A 85 -14.09 14.79 -14.13
CA ARG A 85 -12.78 14.50 -14.74
C ARG A 85 -11.80 15.62 -14.42
N LEU A 86 -10.57 15.28 -14.05
CA LEU A 86 -9.46 16.21 -13.85
C LEU A 86 -9.36 17.06 -15.12
N SER A 87 -9.64 18.35 -15.00
CA SER A 87 -9.58 19.26 -16.13
C SER A 87 -8.14 19.44 -16.60
N GLU A 88 -7.95 19.80 -17.86
CA GLU A 88 -6.62 20.06 -18.44
C GLU A 88 -5.81 21.08 -17.61
N ALA A 89 -6.47 22.12 -17.08
CA ALA A 89 -5.85 23.10 -16.18
C ALA A 89 -5.43 22.50 -14.81
N MET A 90 -6.20 21.53 -14.28
CA MET A 90 -5.80 20.80 -13.07
C MET A 90 -4.61 19.88 -13.36
N LEU A 91 -4.63 19.17 -14.50
CA LEU A 91 -3.53 18.31 -14.94
C LEU A 91 -2.26 19.13 -15.13
N GLU A 92 -2.34 20.29 -15.78
CA GLU A 92 -1.22 21.22 -16.01
C GLU A 92 -0.63 21.72 -14.69
N THR A 93 -1.46 22.19 -13.75
CA THR A 93 -0.96 22.62 -12.41
C THR A 93 -0.25 21.50 -11.64
N LEU A 94 -0.73 20.26 -11.80
CA LEU A 94 -0.20 19.08 -11.11
C LEU A 94 1.08 18.54 -11.78
N LEU A 95 1.24 18.76 -13.09
CA LEU A 95 2.41 18.41 -13.87
C LEU A 95 3.51 19.49 -13.81
N GLU A 96 3.16 20.78 -13.87
CA GLU A 96 4.09 21.91 -13.69
C GLU A 96 4.82 21.88 -12.34
N THR A 97 4.26 21.17 -11.37
CA THR A 97 4.83 21.00 -10.03
C THR A 97 5.45 19.62 -9.78
N ALA A 98 5.41 18.71 -10.77
CA ALA A 98 5.90 17.33 -10.65
C ALA A 98 7.44 17.20 -10.72
N ASP A 99 8.12 18.17 -11.35
CA ASP A 99 9.58 18.13 -11.60
C ASP A 99 10.44 18.76 -10.48
N ASP A 100 9.82 19.36 -9.47
CA ASP A 100 10.52 19.90 -8.28
C ASP A 100 10.67 18.76 -7.24
N PRO A 101 11.85 18.51 -6.62
CA PRO A 101 12.05 17.45 -5.63
C PRO A 101 11.21 17.65 -4.37
N ARG A 102 9.92 17.33 -4.49
CA ARG A 102 8.88 17.51 -3.49
C ARG A 102 8.42 16.16 -2.98
N ILE A 103 8.04 16.13 -1.71
CA ILE A 103 7.61 14.91 -1.05
C ILE A 103 6.25 14.50 -1.62
N CYS A 104 6.15 13.27 -2.15
CA CYS A 104 4.87 12.74 -2.59
C CYS A 104 3.97 12.43 -1.38
N LEU A 105 2.79 13.06 -1.30
CA LEU A 105 1.87 12.86 -0.17
C LEU A 105 1.41 11.42 -0.02
N ALA A 106 1.04 10.76 -1.12
CA ALA A 106 0.64 9.35 -1.10
C ALA A 106 1.81 8.43 -0.68
N CYS A 107 3.05 8.74 -1.08
CA CYS A 107 4.24 8.04 -0.57
C CYS A 107 4.44 8.28 0.94
N GLY A 108 4.20 9.51 1.42
CA GLY A 108 4.28 9.83 2.86
C GLY A 108 3.26 9.06 3.67
N VAL A 109 2.01 8.96 3.20
CA VAL A 109 0.97 8.10 3.80
C VAL A 109 1.43 6.65 3.80
N GLN A 110 1.85 6.12 2.65
CA GLN A 110 2.35 4.74 2.56
C GLN A 110 3.49 4.47 3.56
N GLN A 111 4.47 5.36 3.65
CA GLN A 111 5.62 5.20 4.54
C GLN A 111 5.24 5.27 6.02
N SER A 112 4.38 6.22 6.40
CA SER A 112 3.90 6.34 7.79
C SER A 112 3.07 5.12 8.20
N THR A 113 2.20 4.64 7.32
CA THR A 113 1.43 3.41 7.52
C THR A 113 2.34 2.18 7.63
N THR A 114 3.37 2.07 6.80
CA THR A 114 4.39 1.01 6.90
C THR A 114 5.03 0.99 8.28
N ARG A 115 5.50 2.15 8.78
CA ARG A 115 6.13 2.24 10.12
C ARG A 115 5.16 1.80 11.21
N ARG A 116 3.92 2.29 11.17
CA ARG A 116 2.87 1.92 12.12
C ARG A 116 2.63 0.40 12.15
N TYR A 117 2.46 -0.25 10.99
CA TYR A 117 2.19 -1.70 10.97
C TYR A 117 3.43 -2.55 11.30
N LEU A 118 4.64 -2.07 11.00
CA LEU A 118 5.87 -2.71 11.49
C LEU A 118 5.94 -2.69 13.02
N GLU A 119 5.64 -1.56 13.64
CA GLU A 119 5.62 -1.42 15.10
C GLU A 119 4.56 -2.32 15.74
N VAL A 120 3.37 -2.40 15.14
CA VAL A 120 2.32 -3.31 15.62
C VAL A 120 2.77 -4.75 15.51
N LEU A 121 3.30 -5.17 14.34
CA LEU A 121 3.79 -6.54 14.13
C LEU A 121 4.88 -6.92 15.12
N ALA A 122 5.82 -6.02 15.41
CA ALA A 122 6.91 -6.25 16.36
C ALA A 122 6.43 -6.43 17.82
N ARG A 123 5.21 -5.97 18.15
CA ARG A 123 4.61 -6.09 19.48
C ARG A 123 3.66 -7.28 19.60
N LEU A 124 3.33 -7.98 18.51
CA LEU A 124 2.46 -9.15 18.57
C LEU A 124 3.17 -10.31 19.27
N PRO A 125 2.45 -11.12 20.08
CA PRO A 125 3.00 -12.34 20.64
C PRO A 125 3.48 -13.27 19.52
N ALA A 126 4.69 -13.81 19.67
CA ALA A 126 5.31 -14.65 18.66
C ALA A 126 4.39 -15.83 18.32
N GLU A 127 3.83 -16.50 19.33
CA GLU A 127 2.95 -17.65 19.21
C GLU A 127 1.74 -17.37 18.33
N THR A 128 1.14 -16.19 18.46
CA THR A 128 -0.02 -15.77 17.67
C THR A 128 0.36 -15.59 16.20
N VAL A 129 1.51 -14.95 15.93
CA VAL A 129 2.02 -14.79 14.56
C VAL A 129 2.41 -16.14 13.96
N GLY A 130 3.10 -16.99 14.73
CA GLY A 130 3.48 -18.34 14.32
C GLY A 130 2.27 -19.20 13.98
N LEU A 131 1.17 -19.08 14.74
CA LEU A 131 -0.09 -19.76 14.42
C LEU A 131 -0.69 -19.24 13.10
N ALA A 132 -0.76 -17.91 12.91
CA ALA A 132 -1.27 -17.32 11.68
C ALA A 132 -0.47 -17.76 10.45
N LEU A 133 0.85 -17.77 10.55
CA LEU A 133 1.74 -18.24 9.49
C LEU A 133 1.54 -19.74 9.21
N ARG A 134 1.41 -20.60 10.23
CA ARG A 134 1.15 -22.03 10.04
C ARG A 134 -0.20 -22.30 9.37
N GLN A 135 -1.20 -21.48 9.65
CA GLN A 135 -2.55 -21.63 9.11
C GLN A 135 -2.71 -21.09 7.69
N GLY A 136 -1.74 -20.34 7.18
CA GLY A 136 -1.85 -19.73 5.85
C GLY A 136 -0.52 -19.62 5.12
N GLN A 137 -0.51 -18.73 4.13
CA GLN A 137 0.54 -18.63 3.11
C GLN A 137 1.26 -17.29 3.13
N GLY A 138 0.97 -16.44 4.12
CA GLY A 138 1.57 -15.12 4.20
C GLY A 138 3.03 -15.14 4.55
N PHE A 139 3.64 -13.99 4.28
CA PHE A 139 5.05 -13.75 4.49
C PHE A 139 5.27 -12.29 4.82
N ILE A 140 6.51 -11.93 5.16
CA ILE A 140 6.94 -10.54 5.23
C ILE A 140 8.05 -10.39 4.19
N CYS A 141 7.94 -9.37 3.33
CA CYS A 141 8.94 -9.14 2.29
C CYS A 141 10.32 -8.87 2.90
N LEU A 142 11.38 -9.09 2.13
CA LEU A 142 12.76 -8.92 2.62
C LEU A 142 13.01 -7.51 3.14
N LYS A 143 12.46 -6.47 2.49
CA LYS A 143 12.54 -5.08 2.96
C LYS A 143 11.99 -4.91 4.38
N HIS A 144 10.78 -5.38 4.64
CA HIS A 144 10.15 -5.24 5.95
C HIS A 144 10.74 -6.20 6.98
N LEU A 145 11.20 -7.38 6.54
CA LEU A 145 11.90 -8.34 7.38
C LEU A 145 13.24 -7.79 7.86
N ALA A 146 13.98 -7.10 6.99
CA ALA A 146 15.21 -6.41 7.34
C ALA A 146 14.97 -5.31 8.39
N ALA A 147 13.86 -4.57 8.25
CA ALA A 147 13.45 -3.51 9.17
C ALA A 147 12.95 -4.01 10.55
N LEU A 148 12.63 -5.30 10.70
CA LEU A 148 12.23 -5.85 11.99
C LEU A 148 13.43 -5.99 12.95
N PRO A 149 13.25 -5.70 14.25
CA PRO A 149 14.28 -5.93 15.25
C PRO A 149 14.62 -7.42 15.37
N ALA A 150 15.84 -7.72 15.83
CA ALA A 150 16.24 -9.09 16.12
C ALA A 150 15.35 -9.66 17.24
N SER A 151 14.57 -10.69 16.90
CA SER A 151 13.62 -11.34 17.80
C SER A 151 13.30 -12.75 17.27
N PRO A 152 12.73 -13.64 18.10
CA PRO A 152 12.27 -14.96 17.64
C PRO A 152 11.29 -14.87 16.46
N LEU A 153 10.43 -13.84 16.46
CA LEU A 153 9.50 -13.54 15.37
C LEU A 153 10.21 -13.36 14.03
N LYS A 154 11.33 -12.61 14.01
CA LYS A 154 12.13 -12.41 12.80
C LYS A 154 12.69 -13.73 12.27
N GLY A 155 13.13 -14.62 13.16
CA GLY A 155 13.58 -15.97 12.81
C GLY A 155 12.51 -16.80 12.12
N TRP A 156 11.29 -16.85 12.68
CA TRP A 156 10.18 -17.60 12.08
C TRP A 156 9.74 -17.04 10.73
N LEU A 157 9.76 -15.72 10.58
CA LEU A 157 9.46 -15.08 9.30
C LEU A 157 10.54 -15.36 8.25
N LEU A 158 11.81 -15.41 8.64
CA LEU A 158 12.92 -15.82 7.77
C LEU A 158 12.76 -17.26 7.29
N GLU A 159 12.47 -18.19 8.21
CA GLU A 159 12.20 -19.59 7.86
C GLU A 159 11.02 -19.72 6.90
N ARG A 160 9.95 -18.93 7.12
CA ARG A 160 8.80 -18.89 6.21
C ARG A 160 9.18 -18.41 4.82
N VAL A 161 9.93 -17.31 4.71
CA VAL A 161 10.40 -16.79 3.41
C VAL A 161 11.27 -17.83 2.71
N HIS A 162 12.19 -18.46 3.44
CA HIS A 162 13.02 -19.52 2.90
C HIS A 162 12.19 -20.69 2.35
N ALA A 163 11.23 -21.20 3.13
CA ALA A 163 10.33 -22.27 2.69
C ALA A 163 9.54 -21.90 1.43
N LEU A 164 9.09 -20.64 1.30
CA LEU A 164 8.41 -20.16 0.09
C LEU A 164 9.34 -20.12 -1.13
N THR A 165 10.61 -19.77 -0.95
CA THR A 165 11.57 -19.75 -2.06
C THR A 165 11.90 -21.14 -2.62
N LEU A 166 11.71 -22.20 -1.82
CA LEU A 166 11.90 -23.59 -2.29
C LEU A 166 10.80 -24.06 -3.26
N ASP A 167 9.60 -23.45 -3.21
CA ASP A 167 8.48 -23.73 -4.12
C ASP A 167 7.93 -22.41 -4.70
N LEU A 168 8.85 -21.64 -5.30
CA LEU A 168 8.55 -20.32 -5.85
C LEU A 168 7.47 -20.33 -6.94
N PRO A 169 7.45 -21.27 -7.92
CA PRO A 169 6.44 -21.28 -8.97
C PRO A 169 5.01 -21.40 -8.42
N ARG A 170 4.81 -22.33 -7.49
CA ARG A 170 3.49 -22.54 -6.89
C ARG A 170 3.07 -21.36 -6.02
N PHE A 171 4.02 -20.69 -5.37
CA PHE A 171 3.74 -19.44 -4.64
C PHE A 171 3.35 -18.30 -5.60
N GLN A 172 4.05 -18.14 -6.73
CA GLN A 172 3.76 -17.14 -7.75
C GLN A 172 2.32 -17.27 -8.28
N GLU A 173 1.87 -18.49 -8.59
CA GLU A 173 0.49 -18.73 -9.04
C GLU A 173 -0.55 -18.33 -8.00
N ARG A 174 -0.30 -18.62 -6.72
CA ARG A 174 -1.22 -18.24 -5.63
C ARG A 174 -1.22 -16.73 -5.40
N TYR A 175 -0.05 -16.11 -5.39
CA TYR A 175 0.10 -14.66 -5.29
C TYR A 175 -0.63 -13.95 -6.43
N ALA A 176 -0.43 -14.41 -7.68
CA ALA A 176 -1.05 -13.81 -8.86
C ALA A 176 -2.59 -13.86 -8.79
N ARG A 177 -3.17 -15.02 -8.44
CA ARG A 177 -4.63 -15.17 -8.26
C ARG A 177 -5.18 -14.29 -7.14
N TRP A 178 -4.47 -14.21 -6.02
CA TRP A 178 -4.87 -13.36 -4.91
C TRP A 178 -4.79 -11.87 -5.28
N HIS A 179 -3.71 -11.45 -5.93
CA HIS A 179 -3.48 -10.06 -6.32
C HIS A 179 -4.50 -9.57 -7.36
N SER A 180 -4.87 -10.40 -8.34
CA SER A 180 -5.91 -10.04 -9.32
C SER A 180 -7.30 -9.94 -8.68
N THR A 181 -7.58 -10.74 -7.65
CA THR A 181 -8.81 -10.61 -6.85
C THR A 181 -8.82 -9.31 -6.05
N GLU A 182 -7.70 -8.96 -5.42
CA GLU A 182 -7.58 -7.79 -4.53
C GLU A 182 -7.55 -6.44 -5.29
N PHE A 183 -6.83 -6.38 -6.41
CA PHE A 183 -6.58 -5.12 -7.14
C PHE A 183 -7.27 -5.04 -8.50
N GLY A 184 -7.94 -6.12 -8.92
CA GLY A 184 -8.66 -6.21 -10.19
C GLY A 184 -7.81 -6.73 -11.37
N PRO A 185 -8.47 -7.05 -12.50
CA PRO A 185 -7.84 -7.68 -13.67
C PRO A 185 -6.89 -6.76 -14.48
N GLU A 186 -6.99 -5.44 -14.31
CA GLU A 186 -6.16 -4.44 -15.02
C GLU A 186 -4.85 -4.08 -14.32
N ALA A 187 -4.54 -4.69 -13.17
CA ALA A 187 -3.23 -4.51 -12.56
C ALA A 187 -2.18 -5.15 -13.49
N GLU A 188 -1.54 -4.33 -14.34
CA GLU A 188 -0.58 -4.72 -15.38
C GLU A 188 0.25 -5.95 -14.98
N LEU A 189 0.09 -6.99 -15.80
CA LEU A 189 0.64 -8.30 -15.61
C LEU A 189 2.14 -8.30 -15.94
N ASP A 190 2.95 -8.39 -14.89
CA ASP A 190 4.10 -9.29 -14.90
C ASP A 190 4.02 -10.22 -13.68
N PRO A 191 3.24 -11.32 -13.76
CA PRO A 191 2.94 -12.19 -12.63
C PRO A 191 4.17 -12.85 -11.97
N PRO A 192 5.22 -13.32 -12.69
CA PRO A 192 6.43 -13.80 -12.02
C PRO A 192 7.26 -12.65 -11.42
N GLY A 193 7.36 -11.51 -12.13
CA GLY A 193 8.11 -10.33 -11.68
C GLY A 193 7.57 -9.73 -10.38
N ARG A 194 6.25 -9.68 -10.20
CA ARG A 194 5.62 -9.07 -9.01
C ARG A 194 5.79 -9.88 -7.72
N ALA A 195 5.82 -11.20 -7.78
CA ALA A 195 6.07 -12.02 -6.59
C ALA A 195 7.54 -11.93 -6.18
N LEU A 196 8.46 -11.90 -7.15
CA LEU A 196 9.87 -11.63 -6.92
C LEU A 196 10.08 -10.23 -6.36
N ALA A 197 9.45 -9.21 -6.95
CA ALA A 197 9.47 -7.84 -6.44
C ALA A 197 8.85 -7.74 -5.04
N ALA A 198 7.79 -8.50 -4.77
CA ALA A 198 7.19 -8.57 -3.44
C ALA A 198 8.12 -9.25 -2.43
N LEU A 199 8.91 -10.25 -2.83
CA LEU A 199 9.95 -10.83 -1.97
C LEU A 199 11.14 -9.87 -1.81
N ALA A 200 11.62 -9.25 -2.89
CA ALA A 200 12.68 -8.25 -2.89
C ALA A 200 12.30 -6.97 -2.11
N GLY A 201 10.99 -6.72 -1.95
CA GLY A 201 10.47 -5.59 -1.19
C GLY A 201 10.43 -4.29 -1.98
N GLU A 202 10.21 -4.34 -3.29
CA GLU A 202 10.08 -3.14 -4.12
C GLU A 202 8.85 -2.29 -3.74
N ASP A 203 9.02 -0.97 -3.81
CA ASP A 203 7.99 0.04 -3.56
C ASP A 203 6.96 0.11 -4.67
#